data_AF-A0A418Q5A4-F1
#
_entry.id   AF-A0A418Q5A4-F1
#
_cell.length_a   1.000
_cell.length_b   1.000
_cell.length_c   1.000
_cell.angle_alpha   90.00
_cell.angle_beta   90.00
_cell.angle_gamma   90.00
#
_symmetry.space_group_name_H-M   'P 1'
#
loop_
_entity.id
_entity.type
_entity.pdbx_description
1 polymer ?
#
loop_
_entity_poly.entity_id
_entity_poly.type
_entity_poly.pdbx_seq_one_letter_code
_entity_poly.pdbx_strand_id
1 'polypeptide(L)' 'MTAPAILLMVLFILVIWGGLVASVILLSNNDDETSGELGNAPGTDDETLMHQGAATM' A
#
# COMPACT_ATOMS: atom_id res chain seq x y z
N MET A 1 15.29 -16.78 -31.32
CA MET A 1 14.17 -16.40 -30.43
C MET A 1 12.89 -16.39 -31.26
N THR A 2 11.87 -17.17 -30.91
CA THR A 2 10.64 -17.27 -31.71
C THR A 2 9.65 -16.17 -31.33
N ALA A 3 8.82 -15.72 -32.28
CA ALA A 3 7.84 -14.66 -32.03
C ALA A 3 6.87 -14.98 -30.87
N PRO A 4 6.34 -16.22 -30.72
CA PRO A 4 5.49 -16.56 -29.57
C PRO A 4 6.24 -16.44 -28.23
N ALA A 5 7.52 -16.81 -28.16
CA ALA A 5 8.31 -16.71 -26.94
C ALA A 5 8.54 -15.25 -26.51
N ILE A 6 8.82 -14.36 -27.48
CA ILE A 6 8.97 -12.92 -27.21
C ILE A 6 7.64 -12.32 -26.74
N LEU A 7 6.52 -12.71 -27.36
CA LEU A 7 5.20 -12.22 -26.98
C LEU A 7 4.87 -12.60 -25.52
N LEU A 8 5.08 -13.87 -25.15
CA LEU A 8 4.85 -14.33 -23.78
C LEU A 8 5.79 -13.65 -22.77
N MET A 9 7.05 -13.42 -23.14
CA MET A 9 8.02 -12.71 -22.29
C MET A 9 7.55 -11.28 -22.02
N VAL A 10 7.13 -10.54 -23.04
CA VAL A 10 6.64 -9.15 -22.88
C VAL A 10 5.36 -9.13 -22.05
N LEU A 11 4.41 -10.03 -22.30
CA LEU A 11 3.18 -10.13 -21.50
C LEU A 11 3.48 -10.36 -20.03
N PHE A 12 4.42 -11.27 -19.71
CA PHE A 12 4.81 -11.55 -18.34
C PHE A 12 5.43 -10.33 -17.65
N ILE A 13 6.31 -9.61 -18.35
CA ILE A 13 6.90 -8.35 -17.88
C ILE A 13 5.80 -7.32 -17.58
N LEU A 14 4.86 -7.13 -18.51
CA LEU A 14 3.78 -6.16 -18.36
C LEU A 14 2.84 -6.52 -17.19
N VAL A 15 2.53 -7.81 -16.99
CA VAL A 15 1.67 -8.25 -15.88
C VAL A 15 2.36 -8.03 -14.54
N ILE A 16 3.62 -8.41 -14.40
CA ILE A 16 4.34 -8.27 -13.12
C ILE A 16 4.59 -6.80 -12.81
N TRP A 17 5.23 -6.07 -13.72
CA TRP A 17 5.60 -4.69 -13.46
C TRP A 17 4.40 -3.77 -13.47
N GLY A 18 3.43 -3.99 -14.37
CA GLY A 18 2.19 -3.23 -14.40
C GLY A 18 1.35 -3.48 -13.14
N GLY A 19 1.21 -4.74 -12.72
CA GLY A 19 0.54 -5.09 -11.47
C GLY A 19 1.22 -4.49 -10.25
N LEU A 20 2.55 -4.60 -10.17
CA LEU A 20 3.33 -4.04 -9.06
C LEU A 20 3.19 -2.52 -8.97
N VAL A 21 3.36 -1.80 -10.09
CA VAL A 21 3.22 -0.33 -10.12
C VAL A 21 1.81 0.07 -9.73
N ALA A 22 0.77 -0.61 -10.26
CA ALA A 22 -0.62 -0.34 -9.89
C ALA A 22 -0.87 -0.56 -8.39
N SER A 23 -0.37 -1.65 -7.81
CA SER A 23 -0.49 -1.93 -6.38
C SER A 23 0.22 -0.88 -5.51
N VAL A 24 1.42 -0.45 -5.91
CA VAL A 24 2.15 0.60 -5.18
C VAL A 24 1.39 1.92 -5.22
N ILE A 25 0.85 2.32 -6.38
CA ILE A 25 0.05 3.54 -6.50
C ILE A 25 -1.21 3.45 -5.63
N LEU A 26 -1.91 2.31 -5.65
CA LEU A 26 -3.10 2.11 -4.84
C LEU A 26 -2.79 2.17 -3.35
N LEU A 27 -1.70 1.54 -2.90
CA LEU A 27 -1.27 1.60 -1.52
C LEU A 27 -0.88 3.03 -1.12
N SER A 28 -0.09 3.72 -1.95
CA SER A 28 0.33 5.10 -1.68
C SER A 28 -0.83 6.09 -1.60
N ASN A 29 -1.95 5.79 -2.26
CA ASN A 29 -3.14 6.66 -2.24
C ASN A 29 -4.11 6.31 -1.11
N ASN A 30 -3.96 5.16 -0.45
CA ASN A 30 -4.80 4.73 0.67
C ASN A 30 -3.92 4.59 1.90
N ASP A 31 -3.55 5.72 2.48
CA ASP A 31 -2.73 5.77 3.70
C ASP A 31 -3.47 5.11 4.86
N ASP A 32 -2.80 4.25 5.62
CA ASP A 32 -3.39 3.50 6.75
C ASP A 32 -3.86 4.45 7.86
N GLU A 33 -3.25 5.63 8.00
CA GLU A 33 -3.65 6.68 8.95
C GLU A 33 -5.01 7.32 8.61
N THR A 34 -5.41 7.26 7.34
CA THR A 34 -6.66 7.86 6.84
C THR A 34 -7.68 6.82 6.40
N SER A 35 -7.32 5.54 6.46
CA SER A 35 -8.14 4.43 5.99
C SER A 35 -8.33 3.37 7.08
N GLY A 36 -9.33 2.52 6.93
CA GLY A 36 -9.61 1.46 7.91
C GLY A 36 -10.12 1.94 9.27
N GLU A 37 -9.83 1.15 10.32
CA GLU A 37 -10.26 1.41 11.71
C GLU A 37 -9.42 2.51 12.37
N LEU A 38 -8.11 2.54 12.12
CA LEU A 38 -7.18 3.51 12.71
C LEU A 38 -7.48 4.96 12.28
N GLY A 39 -7.97 5.17 11.05
CA GLY A 39 -8.41 6.50 10.59
C GLY A 39 -9.81 6.92 11.06
N ASN A 40 -10.62 6.03 11.67
CA ASN A 40 -12.01 6.32 12.09
C ASN A 40 -12.27 6.15 13.59
N ALA A 41 -11.43 5.39 14.29
CA ALA A 41 -11.59 5.12 15.70
C ALA A 41 -11.19 6.37 16.53
N PRO A 42 -12.02 6.78 17.51
CA PRO A 42 -11.64 7.87 18.38
C PRO A 42 -10.41 7.50 19.23
N GLY A 43 -9.36 8.34 19.19
CA GLY A 43 -8.18 8.16 20.03
C GLY A 43 -7.12 7.20 19.48
N THR A 44 -7.15 6.91 18.18
CA THR A 44 -6.10 6.16 17.46
C THR A 44 -5.21 7.06 16.60
N ASP A 45 -5.42 8.37 16.65
CA ASP A 45 -4.54 9.35 16.04
C ASP A 45 -3.21 9.49 16.80
N ASP A 46 -2.16 9.95 16.10
CA ASP A 46 -0.82 10.07 16.65
C ASP A 46 -0.78 10.94 17.92
N GLU A 47 -1.52 12.05 17.95
CA GLU A 47 -1.53 12.96 19.08
C GLU A 47 -2.08 12.32 20.37
N THR A 48 -3.17 11.55 20.27
CA THR A 48 -3.78 10.88 21.43
C THR A 48 -2.96 9.68 21.89
N LEU A 49 -2.40 8.90 20.97
CA LEU A 49 -1.53 7.76 21.30
C LEU A 49 -0.24 8.19 21.97
N MET A 50 0.38 9.28 21.49
CA MET A 50 1.56 9.87 22.13
C MET A 50 1.27 10.37 23.54
N HIS A 51 0.10 10.99 23.77
CA HIS A 51 -0.31 11.44 25.10
C HIS A 51 -0.60 10.27 26.06
N GLN A 52 -1.23 9.19 25.60
CA GLN A 52 -1.49 8.01 26.43
C GLN A 52 -0.21 7.22 26.76
N GLY A 53 0.70 7.07 25.79
CA GLY A 53 2.00 6.42 26.01
C GLY A 53 2.87 7.17 27.01
N ALA A 54 2.84 8.50 26.99
CA ALA A 54 3.55 9.34 27.97
C ALA A 54 2.91 9.34 29.36
N ALA A 55 1.58 9.16 29.45
CA ALA A 55 0.86 9.14 30.72
C ALA A 55 0.92 7.78 31.46
N THR A 56 1.38 6.72 30.79
CA THR A 56 1.48 5.36 31.34
C THR A 56 2.91 4.93 31.68
N MET A 57 3.90 5.80 31.49
CA MET A 57 5.30 5.62 31.96
C MET A 57 5.57 6.31 33.28
#